data_AF-A0A8H4F1Y3-F1
#
_entry.id   AF-A0A8H4F1Y3-F1
#
_cell.length_a   1.000
_cell.length_b   1.000
_cell.length_c   1.000
_cell.angle_alpha   90.00
_cell.angle_beta   90.00
_cell.angle_gamma   90.00
#
_symmetry.space_group_name_H-M   'P 1'
#
loop_
_entity.id
_entity.type
_entity.pdbx_description
1 polymer ?
#
loop_
_entity_poly.entity_id
_entity_poly.type
_entity_poly.pdbx_seq_one_letter_code
_entity_poly.pdbx_strand_id
1 'polypeptide(L)'
;FQGGSTSFSCKIYFAEQFDMLRKSCGCDEIFISSLARCTPWDTAGGKSGSIFLKTKDERFLIKQISKYEMDAFLGSANKYFLYMFNEVFDKGIPTVLCKIFGLYRIGFYNNVSGKSMKMDILVMENLFYDTSVKKVFDLKGSMRNRYAEKTGKDVEVFLDENLVEVISKNPLYMRVDTKCNLSDSLYNDTQFLLSLDVMDYSLLVGFDEDTNEIIVGIVDFIRTFTWDKKLESWVKESGMLGGGKKDPTIVSPRMYRKRFRSAIDLYFCMIPDFWTHILD
;
A
#
# COMPACT_ATOMS: atom_id res chain seq x y z
N PHE A 1 -20.87 21.12 8.90
CA PHE A 1 -22.31 20.85 8.64
C PHE A 1 -22.98 20.55 9.97
N GLN A 2 -24.25 20.87 10.15
CA GLN A 2 -25.00 20.57 11.39
C GLN A 2 -26.21 19.70 11.05
N GLY A 3 -26.47 18.69 11.87
CA GLY A 3 -27.65 17.84 11.80
C GLY A 3 -28.22 17.69 13.21
N GLY A 4 -29.33 18.38 13.49
CA GLY A 4 -29.90 18.46 14.84
C GLY A 4 -28.88 18.96 15.86
N SER A 5 -28.67 18.19 16.93
CA SER A 5 -27.70 18.48 18.00
C SER A 5 -26.25 18.07 17.68
N THR A 6 -25.98 17.59 16.47
CA THR A 6 -24.66 17.11 16.05
C THR A 6 -24.03 18.05 15.04
N SER A 7 -22.85 18.55 15.37
CA SER A 7 -21.97 19.26 14.43
C SER A 7 -20.99 18.28 13.81
N PHE A 8 -20.80 18.38 12.50
CA PHE A 8 -19.92 17.54 11.70
C PHE A 8 -18.89 18.41 10.98
N SER A 9 -17.68 17.88 10.84
CA SER A 9 -16.55 18.52 10.16
C SER A 9 -15.89 17.56 9.18
N CYS A 10 -15.45 18.09 8.05
CA CYS A 10 -14.58 17.41 7.11
C CYS A 10 -13.54 18.41 6.65
N LYS A 11 -12.26 18.10 6.89
CA LYS A 11 -11.13 18.83 6.34
C LYS A 11 -10.54 18.00 5.21
N ILE A 12 -10.41 18.63 4.05
CA ILE A 12 -9.78 18.06 2.86
C ILE A 12 -8.35 18.60 2.80
N TYR A 13 -7.38 17.72 2.62
CA TYR A 13 -5.97 18.09 2.45
C TYR A 13 -5.61 18.00 0.97
N PHE A 14 -4.81 18.96 0.46
CA PHE A 14 -4.33 18.99 -0.93
C PHE A 14 -5.44 18.80 -1.97
N ALA A 15 -6.55 19.53 -1.80
CA ALA A 15 -7.77 19.31 -2.57
C ALA A 15 -7.55 19.41 -4.09
N GLU A 16 -6.80 20.44 -4.53
CA GLU A 16 -6.50 20.66 -5.95
C GLU A 16 -5.57 19.59 -6.52
N GLN A 17 -4.54 19.19 -5.77
CA GLN A 17 -3.58 18.18 -6.23
C GLN A 17 -4.23 16.80 -6.34
N PHE A 18 -5.06 16.41 -5.37
CA PHE A 18 -5.82 15.16 -5.48
C PHE A 18 -6.88 15.21 -6.57
N ASP A 19 -7.48 16.38 -6.84
CA ASP A 19 -8.39 16.53 -7.97
C ASP A 19 -7.69 16.30 -9.32
N MET A 20 -6.53 16.92 -9.51
CA MET A 20 -5.68 16.70 -10.68
C MET A 20 -5.26 15.23 -10.81
N LEU A 21 -4.86 14.60 -9.70
CA LEU A 21 -4.44 13.19 -9.70
C LEU A 21 -5.57 12.25 -10.12
N ARG A 22 -6.79 12.49 -9.63
CA ARG A 22 -7.97 11.71 -10.02
C ARG A 22 -8.30 11.87 -11.51
N LYS A 23 -8.17 13.08 -12.05
CA LYS A 23 -8.33 13.34 -13.50
C LYS A 23 -7.29 12.60 -14.32
N SER A 24 -6.01 12.64 -13.93
CA SER A 24 -4.93 11.90 -14.59
C SER A 24 -5.16 10.38 -14.56
N CYS A 25 -5.83 9.86 -13.53
CA CYS A 25 -6.21 8.45 -13.42
C CYS A 25 -7.60 8.11 -14.01
N GLY A 26 -8.33 9.08 -14.56
CA GLY A 26 -9.66 8.87 -15.15
C GLY A 26 -10.72 8.41 -14.13
N CYS A 27 -10.62 8.83 -12.87
CA CYS A 27 -11.50 8.37 -11.80
C CYS A 27 -12.24 9.51 -11.08
N ASP A 28 -12.11 10.76 -11.53
CA ASP A 28 -12.67 11.95 -10.89
C ASP A 28 -14.20 12.03 -10.95
N GLU A 29 -14.80 11.73 -12.11
CA GLU A 29 -16.25 11.86 -12.31
C GLU A 29 -17.06 10.96 -11.35
N ILE A 30 -16.59 9.74 -11.12
CA ILE A 30 -17.30 8.75 -10.30
C ILE A 30 -16.97 8.88 -8.80
N PHE A 31 -15.83 9.48 -8.46
CA PHE A 31 -15.21 9.45 -7.13
C PHE A 31 -16.18 9.76 -5.98
N ILE A 32 -16.92 10.87 -6.09
CA ILE A 32 -17.86 11.30 -5.04
C ILE A 32 -19.02 10.31 -4.90
N SER A 33 -19.57 9.84 -6.02
CA SER A 33 -20.70 8.91 -6.03
C SER A 33 -20.33 7.51 -5.50
N SER A 34 -19.09 7.07 -5.72
CA SER A 34 -18.53 5.84 -5.14
C SER A 34 -18.38 5.99 -3.62
N LEU A 35 -17.77 7.07 -3.15
CA LEU A 35 -17.53 7.32 -1.72
C LEU A 35 -18.82 7.53 -0.91
N ALA A 36 -19.90 7.98 -1.55
CA ALA A 36 -21.21 8.09 -0.90
C ALA A 36 -21.75 6.73 -0.40
N ARG A 37 -21.22 5.61 -0.89
CA ARG A 37 -21.67 4.25 -0.57
C ARG A 37 -20.47 3.38 -0.22
N CYS A 38 -20.15 3.28 1.07
CA CYS A 38 -19.06 2.45 1.57
C CYS A 38 -19.55 1.42 2.59
N THR A 39 -18.90 0.26 2.63
CA THR A 39 -19.14 -0.78 3.62
C THR A 39 -17.84 -1.12 4.36
N PRO A 40 -17.90 -1.45 5.67
CA PRO A 40 -16.75 -2.02 6.36
C PRO A 40 -16.22 -3.23 5.61
N TRP A 41 -14.90 -3.30 5.48
CA TRP A 41 -14.22 -4.39 4.82
C TRP A 41 -13.25 -5.05 5.80
N ASP A 42 -13.52 -6.31 6.12
CA ASP A 42 -12.71 -7.10 7.05
C ASP A 42 -11.45 -7.62 6.36
N THR A 43 -10.37 -6.84 6.44
CA THR A 43 -9.06 -7.23 5.93
C THR A 43 -8.47 -8.33 6.80
N ALA A 44 -8.22 -9.51 6.21
CA ALA A 44 -7.67 -10.67 6.92
C ALA A 44 -6.24 -10.48 7.51
N GLY A 45 -5.58 -9.34 7.28
CA GLY A 45 -4.17 -9.11 7.64
C GLY A 45 -3.87 -7.85 8.48
N GLY A 46 -4.90 -7.09 8.89
CA GLY A 46 -4.68 -5.81 9.59
C GLY A 46 -4.28 -5.96 11.06
N LYS A 47 -2.99 -6.17 11.36
CA LYS A 47 -2.48 -6.22 12.75
C LYS A 47 -2.79 -4.96 13.57
N SER A 48 -3.07 -3.83 12.92
CA SER A 48 -3.25 -2.51 13.54
C SER A 48 -4.66 -2.20 14.05
N GLY A 49 -5.67 -3.05 13.76
CA GLY A 49 -7.07 -2.75 14.11
C GLY A 49 -7.63 -1.47 13.44
N SER A 50 -6.96 -0.98 12.41
CA SER A 50 -7.41 0.18 11.62
C SER A 50 -8.63 -0.18 10.80
N ILE A 51 -9.63 0.70 10.78
CA ILE A 51 -10.84 0.51 9.98
C ILE A 51 -10.48 0.56 8.49
N PHE A 52 -10.89 -0.45 7.75
CA PHE A 52 -10.94 -0.42 6.29
C PHE A 52 -12.40 -0.39 5.83
N LEU A 53 -12.68 0.46 4.86
CA LEU A 53 -13.94 0.45 4.13
C LEU A 53 -13.63 0.23 2.64
N LYS A 54 -14.59 -0.34 1.93
CA LYS A 54 -14.58 -0.47 0.48
C LYS A 54 -15.81 0.22 -0.08
N THR A 55 -15.70 0.89 -1.22
CA THR A 55 -16.87 1.44 -1.92
C THR A 55 -17.75 0.31 -2.44
N LYS A 56 -19.06 0.55 -2.57
CA LYS A 56 -20.01 -0.50 -3.00
C LYS A 56 -19.76 -0.98 -4.44
N ASP A 57 -19.19 -0.11 -5.28
CA ASP A 57 -18.71 -0.45 -6.62
C ASP A 57 -17.29 -1.02 -6.62
N GLU A 58 -16.71 -1.26 -5.45
CA GLU A 58 -15.39 -1.85 -5.22
C GLU A 58 -14.20 -1.09 -5.80
N ARG A 59 -14.40 0.10 -6.38
CA ARG A 59 -13.33 0.85 -7.06
C ARG A 59 -12.29 1.44 -6.11
N PHE A 60 -12.69 1.83 -4.91
CA PHE A 60 -11.83 2.51 -3.95
C PHE A 60 -11.82 1.84 -2.58
N LEU A 61 -10.66 1.92 -1.93
CA LEU A 61 -10.47 1.57 -0.53
C LEU A 61 -10.34 2.83 0.30
N ILE A 62 -10.89 2.78 1.51
CA ILE A 62 -10.76 3.84 2.50
C ILE A 62 -10.09 3.23 3.72
N LYS A 63 -8.90 3.73 4.05
CA LYS A 63 -8.11 3.29 5.20
C LYS A 63 -8.15 4.38 6.26
N GLN A 64 -8.56 4.02 7.48
CA GLN A 64 -8.28 4.84 8.65
C GLN A 64 -6.79 4.82 8.92
N ILE A 65 -6.20 6.01 9.00
CA ILE A 65 -4.77 6.18 9.29
C ILE A 65 -4.58 6.80 10.66
N SER A 66 -3.46 6.47 11.29
CA SER A 66 -3.06 7.10 12.54
C SER A 66 -2.67 8.57 12.33
N LYS A 67 -2.68 9.35 13.42
CA LYS A 67 -2.14 10.72 13.41
C LYS A 67 -0.71 10.77 12.86
N TYR A 68 0.09 9.74 13.13
CA TYR A 68 1.48 9.68 12.69
C TYR A 68 1.61 9.41 11.20
N GLU A 69 0.82 8.51 10.64
CA GLU A 69 0.76 8.26 9.20
C GLU A 69 0.24 9.51 8.46
N MET A 70 -0.76 10.19 9.03
CA MET A 70 -1.21 11.49 8.54
C MET A 70 -0.05 12.50 8.53
N ASP A 71 0.60 12.73 9.66
CA ASP A 71 1.69 13.71 9.78
C ASP A 71 2.90 13.34 8.88
N ALA A 72 3.19 12.04 8.69
CA ALA A 72 4.21 11.55 7.77
C ALA A 72 3.88 11.83 6.30
N PHE A 73 2.64 11.55 5.86
CA PHE A 73 2.21 11.87 4.51
C PHE A 73 2.20 13.38 4.27
N LEU A 74 1.70 14.18 5.22
CA LEU A 74 1.72 15.65 5.09
C LEU A 74 3.15 16.19 4.90
N GLY A 75 4.14 15.58 5.55
CA GLY A 75 5.56 15.94 5.41
C GLY A 75 6.17 15.57 4.05
N SER A 76 5.61 14.57 3.34
CA SER A 76 6.13 14.07 2.06
C SER A 76 5.22 14.33 0.86
N ALA A 77 4.02 14.88 1.06
CA ALA A 77 2.98 15.04 0.05
C ALA A 77 3.46 15.77 -1.22
N ASN A 78 4.23 16.86 -1.06
CA ASN A 78 4.77 17.57 -2.23
C ASN A 78 5.68 16.68 -3.09
N LYS A 79 6.51 15.84 -2.46
CA LYS A 79 7.36 14.89 -3.20
C LYS A 79 6.52 13.81 -3.87
N TYR A 80 5.45 13.34 -3.23
CA TYR A 80 4.49 12.41 -3.83
C TYR A 80 3.83 12.96 -5.08
N PHE A 81 3.29 14.18 -5.02
CA PHE A 81 2.68 14.80 -6.20
C PHE A 81 3.71 15.09 -7.30
N LEU A 82 4.91 15.55 -6.97
CA LEU A 82 5.97 15.75 -7.96
C LEU A 82 6.37 14.44 -8.63
N TYR A 83 6.45 13.34 -7.89
CA TYR A 83 6.73 12.03 -8.46
C TYR A 83 5.61 11.57 -9.40
N MET A 84 4.35 11.67 -8.96
CA MET A 84 3.20 11.26 -9.76
C MET A 84 3.05 12.11 -11.04
N PHE A 85 3.06 13.44 -10.93
CA PHE A 85 2.84 14.29 -12.10
C PHE A 85 4.06 14.32 -13.02
N ASN A 86 5.25 14.64 -12.49
CA ASN A 86 6.39 14.90 -13.35
C ASN A 86 7.07 13.63 -13.85
N GLU A 87 7.16 12.58 -13.02
CA GLU A 87 7.83 11.34 -13.41
C GLU A 87 6.85 10.37 -14.05
N VAL A 88 5.74 10.05 -13.38
CA VAL A 88 4.81 9.03 -13.86
C VAL A 88 4.00 9.52 -15.05
N PHE A 89 3.25 10.62 -14.93
CA PHE A 89 2.34 11.06 -15.99
C PHE A 89 3.04 11.81 -17.12
N ASP A 90 3.89 12.78 -16.81
CA ASP A 90 4.51 13.65 -17.83
C ASP A 90 5.63 12.92 -18.60
N LYS A 91 6.48 12.17 -17.91
CA LYS A 91 7.60 11.43 -18.54
C LYS A 91 7.25 10.00 -18.91
N GLY A 92 6.10 9.49 -18.49
CA GLY A 92 5.69 8.10 -18.75
C GLY A 92 6.54 7.07 -18.02
N ILE A 93 7.14 7.42 -16.86
CA ILE A 93 7.90 6.46 -16.05
C ILE A 93 6.93 5.41 -15.49
N PRO A 94 7.16 4.11 -15.74
CA PRO A 94 6.26 3.08 -15.27
C PRO A 94 6.32 2.99 -13.73
N THR A 95 5.16 2.75 -13.13
CA THR A 95 4.98 2.68 -11.67
C THR A 95 3.97 1.60 -11.33
N VAL A 96 4.24 0.87 -10.26
CA VAL A 96 3.32 -0.03 -9.57
C VAL A 96 2.91 0.55 -8.21
N LEU A 97 3.27 1.79 -7.90
CA LEU A 97 2.85 2.45 -6.66
C LEU A 97 1.34 2.65 -6.66
N CYS A 98 0.66 2.15 -5.62
CA CYS A 98 -0.79 2.28 -5.46
C CYS A 98 -1.16 3.76 -5.26
N LYS A 99 -2.21 4.22 -5.96
CA LYS A 99 -2.53 5.65 -6.01
C LYS A 99 -3.38 6.05 -4.81
N ILE A 100 -3.06 7.21 -4.24
CA ILE A 100 -3.82 7.84 -3.15
C ILE A 100 -4.69 8.91 -3.80
N PHE A 101 -6.01 8.80 -3.67
CA PHE A 101 -6.98 9.69 -4.32
C PHE A 101 -7.57 10.75 -3.39
N GLY A 102 -7.27 10.69 -2.10
CA GLY A 102 -7.64 11.77 -1.19
C GLY A 102 -7.24 11.52 0.24
N LEU A 103 -7.12 12.61 0.98
CA LEU A 103 -6.76 12.62 2.39
C LEU A 103 -7.70 13.55 3.15
N TYR A 104 -8.38 12.99 4.15
CA TYR A 104 -9.45 13.68 4.86
C TYR A 104 -9.30 13.53 6.36
N ARG A 105 -9.76 14.55 7.09
CA ARG A 105 -10.00 14.48 8.52
C ARG A 105 -11.47 14.75 8.76
N ILE A 106 -12.20 13.73 9.18
CA ILE A 106 -13.62 13.83 9.48
C ILE A 106 -13.85 13.75 10.98
N GLY A 107 -14.92 14.37 11.44
CA GLY A 107 -15.28 14.30 12.85
C GLY A 107 -16.69 14.80 13.11
N PHE A 108 -17.23 14.43 14.26
CA PHE A 108 -18.48 14.96 14.76
C PHE A 108 -18.38 15.28 16.25
N TYR A 109 -19.25 16.17 16.69
CA TYR A 109 -19.47 16.50 18.09
C TYR A 109 -20.97 16.68 18.32
N ASN A 110 -21.52 15.96 19.29
CA ASN A 110 -22.92 16.07 19.68
C ASN A 110 -23.03 16.86 20.99
N ASN A 111 -23.66 18.03 20.93
CA ASN A 111 -23.69 18.99 22.04
C ASN A 111 -24.60 18.52 23.20
N VAL A 112 -25.47 17.53 22.98
CA VAL A 112 -26.40 17.01 24.01
C VAL A 112 -25.80 15.83 24.75
N SER A 113 -25.28 14.84 24.02
CA SER A 113 -24.67 13.63 24.60
C SER A 113 -23.20 13.80 24.97
N GLY A 114 -22.55 14.88 24.53
CA GLY A 114 -21.11 15.09 24.67
C GLY A 114 -20.23 14.16 23.82
N LYS A 115 -20.82 13.24 23.05
CA LYS A 115 -20.08 12.29 22.21
C LYS A 115 -19.35 13.02 21.09
N SER A 116 -18.11 12.62 20.85
CA SER A 116 -17.28 13.14 19.76
C SER A 116 -16.50 12.03 19.07
N MET A 117 -16.14 12.27 17.81
CA MET A 117 -15.25 11.43 17.04
C MET A 117 -14.36 12.31 16.17
N LYS A 118 -13.12 11.86 16.00
CA LYS A 118 -12.20 12.39 14.99
C LYS A 118 -11.50 11.23 14.32
N MET A 119 -11.49 11.22 13.01
CA MET A 119 -10.92 10.15 12.21
C MET A 119 -10.17 10.74 11.02
N ASP A 120 -8.92 10.31 10.87
CA ASP A 120 -8.11 10.59 9.69
C ASP A 120 -8.26 9.41 8.73
N ILE A 121 -8.62 9.70 7.48
CA ILE A 121 -8.84 8.69 6.46
C ILE A 121 -8.09 9.04 5.19
N LEU A 122 -7.66 7.98 4.52
CA LEU A 122 -7.06 8.03 3.21
C LEU A 122 -7.90 7.20 2.25
N VAL A 123 -8.16 7.76 1.08
CA VAL A 123 -8.82 7.07 -0.02
C VAL A 123 -7.76 6.65 -1.02
N MET A 124 -7.74 5.39 -1.40
CA MET A 124 -6.75 4.80 -2.31
C MET A 124 -7.41 3.88 -3.34
N GLU A 125 -6.67 3.60 -4.38
CA GLU A 125 -6.97 2.60 -5.40
C GLU A 125 -7.23 1.23 -4.78
N ASN A 126 -8.30 0.55 -5.22
CA ASN A 126 -8.44 -0.89 -5.03
C ASN A 126 -7.71 -1.60 -6.18
N LEU A 127 -6.52 -2.14 -5.89
CA LEU A 127 -5.67 -2.79 -6.89
C LEU A 127 -6.37 -3.93 -7.65
N PHE A 128 -7.29 -4.64 -6.99
CA PHE A 128 -8.00 -5.79 -7.56
C PHE A 128 -9.45 -5.44 -7.93
N TYR A 129 -9.70 -4.18 -8.30
CA TYR A 129 -11.00 -3.77 -8.84
C TYR A 129 -11.22 -4.39 -10.22
N ASP A 130 -12.40 -4.96 -10.45
CA ASP A 130 -12.81 -5.57 -11.73
C ASP A 130 -11.93 -6.76 -12.16
N THR A 131 -11.45 -7.54 -11.19
CA THR A 131 -10.64 -8.75 -11.40
C THR A 131 -11.27 -9.94 -10.68
N SER A 132 -10.89 -11.16 -11.06
CA SER A 132 -11.36 -12.39 -10.39
C SER A 132 -10.34 -12.97 -9.40
N VAL A 133 -9.38 -12.16 -8.97
CA VAL A 133 -8.30 -12.56 -8.06
C VAL A 133 -8.86 -13.05 -6.72
N LYS A 134 -8.65 -14.33 -6.42
CA LYS A 134 -9.01 -14.96 -5.13
C LYS A 134 -7.84 -15.24 -4.21
N LYS A 135 -6.61 -15.18 -4.73
CA LYS A 135 -5.37 -15.39 -3.98
C LYS A 135 -4.48 -14.17 -4.15
N VAL A 136 -4.25 -13.49 -3.04
CA VAL A 136 -3.37 -12.33 -2.97
C VAL A 136 -2.14 -12.69 -2.15
N PHE A 137 -0.97 -12.26 -2.60
CA PHE A 137 0.27 -12.37 -1.85
C PHE A 137 0.73 -10.98 -1.43
N ASP A 138 0.87 -10.75 -0.12
CA ASP A 138 1.53 -9.59 0.45
C ASP A 138 3.02 -9.95 0.62
N LEU A 139 3.90 -9.29 -0.13
CA LEU A 139 5.32 -9.64 -0.20
C LEU A 139 6.18 -8.50 0.33
N LYS A 140 7.05 -8.78 1.31
CA LYS A 140 8.03 -7.82 1.87
C LYS A 140 9.48 -8.17 1.55
N GLY A 141 9.69 -9.26 0.82
CA GLY A 141 11.01 -9.81 0.50
C GLY A 141 11.74 -10.33 1.73
N SER A 142 11.02 -10.96 2.68
CA SER A 142 11.60 -11.52 3.89
C SER A 142 10.89 -12.80 4.28
N MET A 143 11.61 -13.74 4.92
CA MET A 143 11.03 -15.04 5.30
C MET A 143 10.60 -15.13 6.77
N ARG A 144 11.04 -14.24 7.66
CA ARG A 144 10.76 -14.42 9.09
C ARG A 144 9.35 -13.97 9.44
N ASN A 145 8.52 -14.88 9.98
CA ASN A 145 7.11 -14.62 10.32
C ASN A 145 6.29 -14.20 9.09
N ARG A 146 6.54 -14.82 7.94
CA ARG A 146 5.93 -14.48 6.66
C ARG A 146 5.26 -15.70 6.03
N TYR A 147 4.62 -16.51 6.86
CA TYR A 147 3.67 -17.54 6.49
C TYR A 147 2.28 -17.17 7.04
N ALA A 148 1.25 -17.32 6.23
CA ALA A 148 -0.15 -17.18 6.63
C ALA A 148 -0.88 -18.51 6.45
N GLU A 149 -1.73 -18.83 7.41
CA GLU A 149 -2.67 -19.94 7.31
C GLU A 149 -3.90 -19.54 6.50
N LYS A 150 -4.51 -20.52 5.83
CA LYS A 150 -5.73 -20.31 5.08
C LYS A 150 -6.88 -19.93 6.02
N THR A 151 -7.63 -18.90 5.67
CA THR A 151 -8.68 -18.33 6.53
C THR A 151 -10.09 -18.81 6.19
N GLY A 152 -10.28 -19.42 5.02
CA GLY A 152 -11.59 -19.82 4.49
C GLY A 152 -12.40 -18.64 3.92
N LYS A 153 -11.79 -17.46 3.79
CA LYS A 153 -12.43 -16.28 3.17
C LYS A 153 -12.45 -16.42 1.66
N ASP A 154 -13.32 -15.65 1.00
CA ASP A 154 -13.45 -15.65 -0.46
C ASP A 154 -12.15 -15.20 -1.16
N VAL A 155 -11.48 -14.21 -0.57
CA VAL A 155 -10.13 -13.79 -0.95
C VAL A 155 -9.16 -14.15 0.17
N GLU A 156 -8.18 -14.99 -0.14
CA GLU A 156 -7.11 -15.37 0.77
C GLU A 156 -5.90 -14.44 0.59
N VAL A 157 -5.30 -14.03 1.71
CA VAL A 157 -4.07 -13.24 1.72
C VAL A 157 -2.94 -14.09 2.29
N PHE A 158 -1.98 -14.41 1.43
CA PHE A 158 -0.78 -15.17 1.73
C PHE A 158 0.44 -14.26 1.81
N LEU A 159 1.54 -14.79 2.35
CA LEU A 159 2.77 -14.03 2.56
C LEU A 159 3.95 -14.65 1.79
N ASP A 160 5.16 -14.10 1.99
CA ASP A 160 6.38 -14.50 1.27
C ASP A 160 6.66 -16.01 1.30
N GLU A 161 6.58 -16.67 2.46
CA GLU A 161 6.87 -18.10 2.60
C GLU A 161 5.87 -18.95 1.79
N ASN A 162 4.58 -18.57 1.82
CA ASN A 162 3.55 -19.24 1.03
C ASN A 162 3.82 -19.13 -0.47
N LEU A 163 4.27 -17.96 -0.95
CA LEU A 163 4.61 -17.79 -2.36
C LEU A 163 5.78 -18.69 -2.75
N VAL A 164 6.84 -18.74 -1.91
CA VAL A 164 8.00 -19.61 -2.16
C VAL A 164 7.58 -21.08 -2.29
N GLU A 165 6.67 -21.56 -1.45
CA GLU A 165 6.13 -22.92 -1.57
C GLU A 165 5.38 -23.16 -2.88
N VAL A 166 4.62 -22.17 -3.35
CA VAL A 166 3.87 -22.24 -4.61
C VAL A 166 4.84 -22.28 -5.79
N ILE A 167 5.78 -21.34 -5.88
CA ILE A 167 6.71 -21.25 -7.02
C ILE A 167 7.71 -22.40 -7.06
N SER A 168 8.04 -23.01 -5.90
CA SER A 168 8.90 -24.19 -5.87
C SER A 168 8.23 -25.43 -6.48
N LYS A 169 6.89 -25.47 -6.47
CA LYS A 169 6.10 -26.55 -7.08
C LYS A 169 5.69 -26.25 -8.51
N ASN A 170 5.34 -24.99 -8.77
CA ASN A 170 4.91 -24.50 -10.07
C ASN A 170 5.54 -23.12 -10.34
N PRO A 171 6.72 -23.07 -10.99
CA PRO A 171 7.42 -21.82 -11.22
C PRO A 171 6.56 -20.83 -12.01
N LEU A 172 6.55 -19.58 -11.55
CA LEU A 172 5.87 -18.49 -12.23
C LEU A 172 6.81 -17.87 -13.25
N TYR A 173 6.42 -18.00 -14.52
CA TYR A 173 7.20 -17.51 -15.63
C TYR A 173 6.57 -16.26 -16.23
N MET A 174 7.38 -15.21 -16.31
CA MET A 174 7.00 -13.96 -16.97
C MET A 174 7.66 -13.85 -18.34
N ARG A 175 6.96 -13.20 -19.27
CA ARG A 175 7.56 -12.73 -20.51
C ARG A 175 8.64 -11.70 -20.22
N VAL A 176 9.64 -11.61 -21.10
CA VAL A 176 10.80 -10.72 -20.97
C VAL A 176 10.37 -9.27 -20.78
N ASP A 177 9.47 -8.78 -21.64
CA ASP A 177 8.92 -7.43 -21.59
C ASP A 177 8.20 -7.13 -20.27
N THR A 178 7.40 -8.07 -19.77
CA THR A 178 6.67 -7.92 -18.51
C THR A 178 7.63 -7.89 -17.32
N LYS A 179 8.67 -8.74 -17.35
CA LYS A 179 9.72 -8.75 -16.32
C LYS A 179 10.52 -7.44 -16.32
N CYS A 180 10.89 -6.92 -17.49
CA CYS A 180 11.58 -5.64 -17.62
C CYS A 180 10.72 -4.51 -17.07
N ASN A 181 9.45 -4.42 -17.50
CA ASN A 181 8.55 -3.37 -17.05
C ASN A 181 8.30 -3.41 -15.53
N LEU A 182 8.10 -4.61 -14.96
CA LEU A 182 8.00 -4.79 -13.50
C LEU A 182 9.29 -4.37 -12.79
N SER A 183 10.45 -4.78 -13.30
CA SER A 183 11.75 -4.46 -12.69
C SER A 183 12.05 -2.97 -12.71
N ASP A 184 11.70 -2.29 -13.80
CA ASP A 184 11.85 -0.83 -13.95
C ASP A 184 10.89 -0.10 -13.03
N SER A 185 9.61 -0.49 -13.01
CA SER A 185 8.61 0.06 -12.08
C SER A 185 9.06 -0.05 -10.62
N LEU A 186 9.46 -1.27 -10.20
CA LEU A 186 9.97 -1.51 -8.85
C LEU A 186 11.27 -0.74 -8.59
N TYR A 187 12.15 -0.57 -9.57
CA TYR A 187 13.34 0.25 -9.42
C TYR A 187 12.94 1.69 -9.10
N ASN A 188 12.11 2.30 -9.94
CA ASN A 188 11.70 3.69 -9.87
C ASN A 188 10.94 3.98 -8.57
N ASP A 189 9.91 3.19 -8.28
CA ASP A 189 9.09 3.37 -7.08
C ASP A 189 9.92 3.23 -5.82
N THR A 190 10.77 2.20 -5.73
CA THR A 190 11.57 2.00 -4.52
C THR A 190 12.70 3.02 -4.38
N GLN A 191 13.20 3.62 -5.47
CA GLN A 191 14.10 4.78 -5.37
C GLN A 191 13.36 5.99 -4.80
N PHE A 192 12.14 6.25 -5.28
CA PHE A 192 11.29 7.30 -4.74
C PHE A 192 11.02 7.07 -3.24
N LEU A 193 10.61 5.86 -2.83
CA LEU A 193 10.39 5.52 -1.43
C LEU A 193 11.65 5.64 -0.56
N LEU A 194 12.82 5.27 -1.10
CA LEU A 194 14.10 5.48 -0.43
C LEU A 194 14.37 6.98 -0.18
N SER A 195 14.02 7.87 -1.12
CA SER A 195 14.17 9.33 -0.95
C SER A 195 13.24 9.94 0.12
N LEU A 196 12.26 9.16 0.58
CA LEU A 196 11.33 9.50 1.66
C LEU A 196 11.66 8.79 2.98
N ASP A 197 12.75 8.00 3.03
CA ASP A 197 13.07 7.11 4.15
C ASP A 197 11.91 6.16 4.52
N VAL A 198 11.13 5.73 3.51
CA VAL A 198 10.01 4.80 3.68
C VAL A 198 10.51 3.37 3.70
N MET A 199 9.93 2.55 4.58
CA MET A 199 10.20 1.12 4.72
C MET A 199 8.91 0.36 4.96
N ASP A 200 9.01 -0.97 5.07
CA ASP A 200 7.89 -1.85 5.42
C ASP A 200 6.68 -1.82 4.48
N TYR A 201 6.84 -1.24 3.29
CA TYR A 201 5.91 -1.37 2.18
C TYR A 201 5.88 -2.81 1.65
N SER A 202 4.73 -3.24 1.14
CA SER A 202 4.57 -4.55 0.52
C SER A 202 4.31 -4.42 -0.97
N LEU A 203 4.73 -5.41 -1.75
CA LEU A 203 4.14 -5.66 -3.07
C LEU A 203 2.95 -6.59 -2.87
N LEU A 204 1.74 -6.12 -3.18
CA LEU A 204 0.61 -7.02 -3.36
C LEU A 204 0.69 -7.63 -4.75
N VAL A 205 0.44 -8.94 -4.83
CA VAL A 205 0.42 -9.69 -6.08
C VAL A 205 -0.84 -10.55 -6.12
N GLY A 206 -1.62 -10.40 -7.18
CA GLY A 206 -2.78 -11.22 -7.49
C GLY A 206 -2.59 -11.91 -8.83
N PHE A 207 -3.15 -13.12 -8.95
CA PHE A 207 -3.20 -13.88 -10.19
C PHE A 207 -4.66 -13.96 -10.60
N ASP A 208 -4.98 -13.35 -11.74
CA ASP A 208 -6.29 -13.47 -12.35
C ASP A 208 -6.27 -14.71 -13.26
N GLU A 209 -6.98 -15.76 -12.83
CA GLU A 209 -7.01 -17.04 -13.55
C GLU A 209 -7.87 -16.93 -14.83
N ASP A 210 -8.79 -15.97 -14.92
CA ASP A 210 -9.68 -15.80 -16.08
C ASP A 210 -8.98 -15.05 -17.22
N THR A 211 -8.18 -14.03 -16.90
CA THR A 211 -7.42 -13.26 -17.89
C THR A 211 -5.98 -13.76 -18.07
N ASN A 212 -5.51 -14.64 -17.19
CA ASN A 212 -4.12 -15.09 -17.10
C ASN A 212 -3.14 -13.92 -16.93
N GLU A 213 -3.52 -12.94 -16.11
CA GLU A 213 -2.73 -11.75 -15.81
C GLU A 213 -2.21 -11.76 -14.37
N ILE A 214 -1.03 -11.18 -14.19
CA ILE A 214 -0.49 -10.80 -12.88
C ILE A 214 -0.88 -9.36 -12.62
N ILE A 215 -1.48 -9.11 -11.46
CA ILE A 215 -1.80 -7.77 -10.97
C ILE A 215 -0.89 -7.48 -9.79
N VAL A 216 -0.16 -6.36 -9.85
CA VAL A 216 0.80 -5.98 -8.79
C VAL A 216 0.67 -4.53 -8.37
N GLY A 217 0.93 -4.27 -7.10
CA GLY A 217 0.99 -2.89 -6.60
C GLY A 217 1.72 -2.75 -5.27
N ILE A 218 2.52 -1.69 -5.13
CA ILE A 218 3.17 -1.34 -3.86
C ILE A 218 2.16 -0.62 -2.97
N VAL A 219 1.98 -1.14 -1.75
CA VAL A 219 1.06 -0.61 -0.73
C VAL A 219 1.78 -0.30 0.59
N ASP A 220 1.05 0.31 1.53
CA ASP A 220 1.52 0.62 2.90
C ASP A 220 2.78 1.50 2.99
N PHE A 221 3.03 2.34 1.97
CA PHE A 221 4.21 3.19 1.84
C PHE A 221 4.14 4.55 2.57
N ILE A 222 3.15 4.76 3.46
CA ILE A 222 3.01 6.03 4.21
C ILE A 222 3.86 6.02 5.48
N ARG A 223 4.25 4.84 5.95
CA ARG A 223 5.08 4.68 7.15
C ARG A 223 6.52 5.02 6.82
N THR A 224 7.06 6.00 7.54
CA THR A 224 8.46 6.43 7.41
C THR A 224 9.29 5.87 8.55
N PHE A 225 10.55 5.55 8.27
CA PHE A 225 11.50 5.04 9.27
C PHE A 225 11.66 5.97 10.47
N THR A 226 11.56 7.29 10.25
CA THR A 226 11.62 8.28 11.33
C THR A 226 10.50 8.09 12.36
N TRP A 227 9.31 7.69 11.91
CA TRP A 227 8.22 7.38 12.83
C TRP A 227 8.50 6.10 13.63
N ASP A 228 9.01 5.05 12.99
CA ASP A 228 9.36 3.80 13.69
C ASP A 228 10.39 4.04 14.80
N LYS A 229 11.41 4.87 14.52
CA LYS A 229 12.40 5.29 15.52
C LYS A 229 11.77 6.07 16.69
N LYS A 230 10.83 6.99 16.39
CA LYS A 230 10.13 7.76 17.43
C LYS A 230 9.26 6.84 18.30
N LEU A 231 8.60 5.86 17.69
CA LEU A 231 7.80 4.87 18.40
C LEU A 231 8.67 3.97 19.26
N GLU A 232 9.81 3.50 18.75
CA GLU A 232 10.79 2.73 19.51
C GLU A 232 11.34 3.52 20.70
N SER A 233 11.66 4.81 20.51
CA SER A 233 12.07 5.72 21.60
C SER A 233 10.99 5.84 22.66
N TRP A 234 9.73 6.03 22.26
CA TRP A 234 8.59 6.09 23.17
C TRP A 234 8.39 4.81 23.96
N VAL A 235 8.45 3.64 23.32
CA VAL A 235 8.33 2.34 24.00
C VAL A 235 9.45 2.18 25.03
N LYS A 236 10.69 2.54 24.66
CA LYS A 236 11.86 2.54 25.55
C LYS A 236 11.72 3.51 26.72
N GLU A 237 11.16 4.70 26.48
CA GLU A 237 10.93 5.74 27.50
C GLU A 237 9.76 5.41 28.44
N SER A 238 8.74 4.69 27.97
CA SER A 238 7.51 4.36 28.73
C SER A 238 7.63 3.17 29.70
N GLY A 239 8.78 2.49 29.80
CA GLY A 239 9.11 1.65 30.95
C GLY A 239 8.43 0.28 31.06
N MET A 240 8.55 -0.57 30.03
CA MET A 240 8.37 -2.03 30.19
C MET A 240 9.72 -2.75 30.22
N LEU A 241 10.15 -3.09 31.44
CA LEU A 241 10.96 -4.23 31.90
C LEU A 241 12.05 -4.81 30.97
N GLY A 242 13.27 -4.85 31.53
CA GLY A 242 14.50 -5.33 30.91
C GLY A 242 14.45 -6.74 30.31
N GLY A 243 15.24 -6.91 29.25
CA GLY A 243 15.48 -8.22 28.63
C GLY A 243 16.23 -8.12 27.31
N GLY A 244 17.56 -8.17 27.38
CA GLY A 244 18.44 -8.57 26.28
C GLY A 244 18.71 -7.53 25.18
N LYS A 245 19.98 -7.15 25.05
CA LYS A 245 20.54 -6.63 23.79
C LYS A 245 20.29 -7.67 22.68
N LYS A 246 19.19 -7.56 21.96
CA LYS A 246 19.14 -7.99 20.57
C LYS A 246 19.33 -6.72 19.76
N ASP A 247 20.38 -6.70 18.94
CA ASP A 247 20.57 -5.64 17.96
C ASP A 247 19.22 -5.39 17.25
N PRO A 248 18.81 -4.13 17.11
CA PRO A 248 17.54 -3.84 16.48
C PRO A 248 17.55 -4.53 15.12
N THR A 249 16.54 -5.37 14.85
CA THR A 249 16.29 -5.98 13.53
C THR A 249 15.82 -4.89 12.55
N ILE A 250 16.40 -3.70 12.65
CA ILE A 250 16.06 -2.49 11.92
C ILE A 250 17.04 -2.44 10.77
N VAL A 251 16.55 -2.93 9.64
CA VAL A 251 17.21 -2.81 8.36
C VAL A 251 17.08 -1.35 7.91
N SER A 252 18.15 -0.67 7.52
CA SER A 252 18.05 0.71 7.01
C SER A 252 17.21 0.76 5.72
N PRO A 253 16.61 1.90 5.34
CA PRO A 253 15.79 1.99 4.12
C PRO A 253 16.49 1.47 2.87
N ARG A 254 17.79 1.76 2.74
CA ARG A 254 18.64 1.26 1.65
C ARG A 254 18.75 -0.27 1.65
N MET A 255 18.97 -0.87 2.82
CA MET A 255 19.08 -2.32 2.95
C MET A 255 17.72 -3.00 2.77
N TYR A 256 16.62 -2.38 3.23
CA TYR A 256 15.26 -2.84 3.02
C TYR A 256 14.95 -2.90 1.54
N ARG A 257 15.20 -1.80 0.82
CA ARG A 257 15.05 -1.71 -0.64
C ARG A 257 15.84 -2.79 -1.37
N LYS A 258 17.12 -2.98 -1.02
CA LYS A 258 17.97 -4.00 -1.66
C LYS A 258 17.37 -5.40 -1.47
N ARG A 259 17.02 -5.75 -0.23
CA ARG A 259 16.41 -7.04 0.12
C ARG A 259 15.09 -7.26 -0.62
N PHE A 260 14.20 -6.28 -0.55
CA PHE A 260 12.89 -6.31 -1.20
C PHE A 260 13.03 -6.58 -2.71
N ARG A 261 13.82 -5.76 -3.42
CA ARG A 261 14.02 -5.93 -4.86
C ARG A 261 14.65 -7.27 -5.23
N SER A 262 15.69 -7.69 -4.52
CA SER A 262 16.34 -8.98 -4.78
C SER A 262 15.39 -10.17 -4.56
N ALA A 263 14.52 -10.10 -3.55
CA ALA A 263 13.56 -11.18 -3.29
C ALA A 263 12.47 -11.23 -4.38
N ILE A 264 11.86 -10.09 -4.72
CA ILE A 264 10.85 -10.04 -5.80
C ILE A 264 11.45 -10.48 -7.13
N ASP A 265 12.70 -10.10 -7.42
CA ASP A 265 13.39 -10.52 -8.64
C ASP A 265 13.49 -12.06 -8.74
N LEU A 266 13.77 -12.73 -7.62
CA LEU A 266 13.86 -14.19 -7.53
C LEU A 266 12.49 -14.89 -7.54
N TYR A 267 11.44 -14.24 -7.03
CA TYR A 267 10.11 -14.84 -7.01
C TYR A 267 9.47 -14.93 -8.40
N PHE A 268 9.84 -14.00 -9.30
CA PHE A 268 9.26 -13.88 -10.63
C PHE A 268 10.33 -14.10 -11.70
N CYS A 269 10.51 -15.35 -12.11
CA CYS A 269 11.53 -15.72 -13.09
C CYS A 269 11.10 -15.37 -14.52
N MET A 270 12.08 -14.99 -15.34
CA MET A 270 11.90 -14.79 -16.77
C MET A 270 12.18 -16.10 -17.51
N ILE A 271 11.41 -16.41 -18.55
CA ILE A 271 11.84 -17.39 -19.56
C ILE A 271 12.57 -16.63 -20.67
N PRO A 272 13.80 -17.03 -21.04
CA PRO A 272 14.47 -16.52 -22.22
C PRO A 272 13.59 -16.72 -23.46
N ASP A 273 13.28 -15.65 -24.18
CA ASP A 273 12.63 -15.74 -25.47
C ASP A 273 13.66 -15.95 -26.60
N PHE A 274 13.19 -16.07 -27.85
CA PHE A 274 14.05 -16.26 -29.01
C PHE A 274 15.12 -15.16 -29.18
N TRP A 275 14.89 -13.98 -28.61
CA TRP A 275 15.77 -12.81 -28.71
C TRP A 275 16.70 -12.63 -27.51
N THR A 276 16.57 -13.49 -26.49
CA THR A 276 17.38 -13.40 -25.28
C THR A 276 18.77 -13.97 -25.54
N HIS A 277 19.74 -13.07 -25.77
CA HIS A 277 21.14 -13.45 -25.85
C HIS A 277 21.67 -13.82 -24.46
N ILE A 278 22.21 -15.03 -24.31
CA ILE A 278 22.98 -15.41 -23.13
C ILE A 278 24.28 -14.61 -23.19
N LEU A 279 24.53 -13.76 -22.20
CA LEU A 279 25.81 -13.09 -22.04
C LEU A 279 26.80 -14.15 -21.52
N ASP A 280 27.79 -14.50 -22.34
CA ASP A 280 28.93 -15.35 -21.98
C ASP A 280 29.78 -14.74 -20.84
#